data_AF-A0A4V1T6U9-F1
#
_entry.id   AF-A0A4V1T6U9-F1
#
_cell.length_a   1.000
_cell.length_b   1.000
_cell.length_c   1.000
_cell.angle_alpha   90.00
_cell.angle_beta   90.00
_cell.angle_gamma   90.00
#
_symmetry.space_group_name_H-M   'P 1'
#
loop_
_entity.id
_entity.type
_entity.pdbx_description
1 polymer ?
#
loop_
_entity_poly.entity_id
_entity_poly.type
_entity_poly.pdbx_seq_one_letter_code
_entity_poly.pdbx_strand_id
1 'polypeptide(L)'
;IGKGGFWMSGTVRRAGDGAPLAGQRIQIWAHTVEGREEDQRSHGATLTDKDGRFRLEMPQIVPIFGQPHGHLAYDSGEFKTVFLRPVMRSAKETSLEAHFVLQPA
;
A
#
# COMPACT_ATOMS: atom_id res chain seq x y z
N ILE A 1 4.55 -11.38 -5.46
CA ILE A 1 5.45 -10.21 -5.55
C ILE A 1 6.38 -10.24 -4.34
N GLY A 2 7.69 -10.03 -4.51
CA GLY A 2 8.60 -9.99 -3.36
C GLY A 2 10.09 -10.27 -3.61
N LYS A 3 10.72 -9.66 -4.62
CA LYS A 3 12.17 -9.78 -4.88
C LYS A 3 12.78 -8.51 -5.48
N GLY A 4 12.43 -7.34 -4.94
CA GLY A 4 12.74 -6.06 -5.58
C GLY A 4 13.51 -5.06 -4.71
N GLY A 5 13.68 -5.34 -3.42
CA GLY A 5 14.31 -4.41 -2.48
C GLY A 5 13.50 -3.15 -2.16
N PHE A 6 12.36 -2.92 -2.84
CA PHE A 6 11.45 -1.82 -2.54
C PHE A 6 10.45 -2.23 -1.46
N TRP A 7 10.26 -1.37 -0.46
CA TRP A 7 9.35 -1.63 0.65
C TRP A 7 8.15 -0.70 0.66
N MET A 8 6.95 -1.27 0.49
CA MET A 8 5.71 -0.58 0.85
C MET A 8 5.35 -0.93 2.29
N SER A 9 5.08 0.08 3.11
CA SER A 9 4.71 -0.15 4.51
C SER A 9 3.74 0.91 5.04
N GLY A 10 3.24 0.69 6.25
CA GLY A 10 2.36 1.65 6.88
C GLY A 10 1.57 1.09 8.05
N THR A 11 0.50 1.79 8.40
CA THR A 11 -0.39 1.38 9.48
C THR A 11 -1.85 1.51 9.10
N VAL A 12 -2.71 0.72 9.74
CA VAL A 12 -4.16 0.81 9.66
C VAL A 12 -4.71 1.02 11.06
N ARG A 13 -5.46 2.11 11.24
CA ARG A 13 -6.06 2.49 12.52
C ARG A 13 -7.55 2.74 12.36
N ARG A 14 -8.31 2.56 13.43
CA ARG A 14 -9.74 2.87 13.48
C ARG A 14 -9.94 4.38 13.64
N ALA A 15 -10.88 4.94 12.90
CA ALA A 15 -11.36 6.30 13.13
C ALA A 15 -12.05 6.38 14.50
N GLY A 16 -11.82 7.48 15.24
CA GLY A 16 -12.40 7.71 16.56
C GLY A 16 -11.39 7.50 17.69
N ASP A 17 -10.99 6.25 17.94
CA ASP A 17 -10.10 5.88 19.05
C ASP A 17 -8.62 5.68 18.63
N GLY A 18 -8.34 5.65 17.32
CA GLY A 18 -6.99 5.42 16.81
C GLY A 18 -6.44 4.00 17.07
N ALA A 19 -7.29 3.06 17.50
CA ALA A 19 -6.90 1.70 17.81
C ALA A 19 -6.28 1.02 16.58
N PRO A 20 -5.19 0.25 16.74
CA PRO A 20 -4.62 -0.51 15.64
C PRO A 20 -5.63 -1.57 15.15
N LEU A 21 -5.70 -1.77 13.84
CA LEU A 21 -6.56 -2.77 13.22
C LEU A 21 -5.70 -3.90 12.66
N ALA A 22 -5.77 -5.07 13.30
CA ALA A 22 -5.05 -6.28 12.89
C ALA A 22 -5.85 -7.08 11.86
N GLY A 23 -5.17 -7.79 10.96
CA GLY A 23 -5.81 -8.66 9.97
C GLY A 23 -6.39 -7.94 8.75
N GLN A 24 -6.16 -6.63 8.60
CA GLN A 24 -6.79 -5.87 7.54
C GLN A 24 -6.01 -6.05 6.26
N ARG A 25 -6.72 -6.49 5.21
CA ARG A 25 -6.14 -6.69 3.88
C ARG A 25 -5.94 -5.36 3.20
N ILE A 26 -4.69 -5.04 2.88
CA ILE A 26 -4.32 -3.89 2.07
C ILE A 26 -3.85 -4.40 0.72
N GLN A 27 -4.53 -3.97 -0.33
CA GLN A 27 -4.16 -4.22 -1.73
C GLN A 27 -3.22 -3.11 -2.19
N ILE A 28 -2.20 -3.46 -2.96
CA ILE A 28 -1.11 -2.57 -3.38
C ILE A 28 -0.81 -2.83 -4.86
N TRP A 29 -0.75 -1.77 -5.66
CA TRP A 29 -0.33 -1.85 -7.07
C TRP A 29 0.41 -0.58 -7.49
N ALA A 30 1.28 -0.71 -8.48
CA ALA A 30 2.05 0.42 -9.03
C ALA A 30 2.59 0.08 -10.41
N HIS A 31 3.09 1.09 -11.13
CA HIS A 31 4.05 0.86 -12.20
C HIS A 31 5.40 0.49 -11.60
N THR A 32 5.94 -0.66 -11.99
CA THR A 32 7.19 -1.19 -11.45
C THR A 32 8.16 -1.56 -12.56
N VAL A 33 9.40 -1.87 -12.18
CA VAL A 33 10.41 -2.44 -13.09
C VAL A 33 9.99 -3.78 -13.71
N GLU A 34 9.05 -4.49 -13.08
CA GLU A 34 8.58 -5.80 -13.56
C GLU A 34 7.30 -5.70 -14.39
N GLY A 35 6.56 -4.59 -14.40
CA GLY A 35 5.29 -4.48 -15.11
C GLY A 35 4.56 -3.17 -14.83
N ARG A 36 3.47 -2.92 -15.56
CA ARG A 36 2.64 -1.72 -15.36
C ARG A 36 1.51 -1.96 -14.35
N GLU A 37 0.73 -0.94 -14.07
CA GLU A 37 -0.34 -1.00 -13.06
C GLU A 37 -1.48 -1.92 -13.47
N GLU A 38 -1.68 -2.16 -14.76
CA GLU A 38 -2.65 -3.10 -15.30
C GLU A 38 -2.17 -4.57 -15.23
N ASP A 39 -0.87 -4.80 -15.06
CA ASP A 39 -0.29 -6.13 -15.02
C ASP A 39 -0.46 -6.76 -13.63
N GLN A 40 -1.10 -7.93 -13.53
CA GLN A 40 -1.32 -8.64 -12.26
C GLN A 40 -0.02 -8.92 -11.48
N ARG A 41 1.11 -9.09 -12.18
CA ARG A 41 2.43 -9.27 -11.56
C ARG A 41 2.95 -8.02 -10.82
N SER A 42 2.31 -6.86 -11.00
CA SER A 42 2.58 -5.63 -10.25
C SER A 42 1.60 -5.41 -9.10
N HIS A 43 0.67 -6.35 -8.85
CA HIS A 43 -0.30 -6.33 -7.74
C HIS A 43 0.12 -7.25 -6.59
N GLY A 44 0.01 -6.74 -5.37
CA GLY A 44 0.23 -7.51 -4.16
C GLY A 44 -0.81 -7.17 -3.10
N ALA A 45 -0.88 -8.01 -2.08
CA ALA A 45 -1.66 -7.73 -0.89
C ALA A 45 -0.92 -8.25 0.34
N THR A 46 -1.14 -7.59 1.46
CA THR A 46 -0.62 -8.00 2.76
C THR A 46 -1.69 -7.79 3.83
N LEU A 47 -1.48 -8.39 5.00
CA LEU A 47 -2.33 -8.22 6.16
C LEU A 47 -1.58 -7.39 7.20
N THR A 48 -2.32 -6.58 7.95
CA THR A 48 -1.76 -5.93 9.12
C THR A 48 -1.49 -6.91 10.26
N ASP A 49 -0.44 -6.65 11.01
CA ASP A 49 -0.12 -7.34 12.26
C ASP A 49 -0.98 -6.83 13.44
N LYS A 50 -0.73 -7.39 14.63
CA LYS A 50 -1.42 -7.01 15.87
C LYS A 50 -1.33 -5.52 16.24
N ASP A 51 -0.30 -4.83 15.75
CA ASP A 51 -0.05 -3.40 15.99
C ASP A 51 -0.61 -2.54 14.84
N GLY A 52 -1.38 -3.15 13.93
CA GLY A 52 -1.97 -2.51 12.77
C GLY A 52 -0.95 -2.17 11.69
N ARG A 53 0.28 -2.70 11.75
CA ARG A 53 1.34 -2.41 10.77
C ARG A 53 1.28 -3.37 9.62
N PHE A 54 1.53 -2.90 8.40
CA PHE A 54 1.71 -3.76 7.24
C PHE A 54 3.05 -3.47 6.57
N ARG A 55 3.58 -4.50 5.89
CA ARG A 55 4.76 -4.40 5.05
C ARG A 55 4.63 -5.36 3.87
N LEU A 56 5.08 -4.93 2.70
CA LEU A 56 5.18 -5.74 1.50
C LEU A 56 6.47 -5.39 0.77
N GLU A 57 7.30 -6.39 0.49
CA GLU A 57 8.42 -6.22 -0.44
C GLU A 57 7.90 -6.33 -1.87
N MET A 58 8.35 -5.44 -2.75
CA MET A 58 7.94 -5.43 -4.14
C MET A 58 9.05 -4.91 -5.06
N PRO A 59 8.91 -5.08 -6.39
CA PRO A 59 9.75 -4.43 -7.39
C PRO A 59 9.74 -2.90 -7.25
N GLN A 60 10.87 -2.28 -7.61
CA GLN A 60 11.04 -0.83 -7.61
C GLN A 60 9.94 -0.15 -8.42
N ILE A 61 9.29 0.86 -7.82
CA ILE A 61 8.33 1.72 -8.49
C ILE A 61 9.07 2.63 -9.47
N VAL A 62 8.53 2.75 -10.69
CA VAL A 62 9.06 3.60 -11.76
C VAL A 62 8.04 4.67 -12.15
N PRO A 63 8.48 5.86 -12.56
CA PRO A 63 7.56 6.90 -13.00
C PRO A 63 6.96 6.56 -14.36
N ILE A 64 5.65 6.73 -14.48
CA ILE A 64 4.93 6.80 -15.77
C ILE A 64 4.11 8.08 -15.74
N PHE A 65 4.44 9.02 -16.63
CA PHE A 65 3.83 10.35 -16.75
C PHE A 65 3.72 11.14 -15.43
N GLY A 66 4.88 11.50 -14.86
CA GLY A 66 4.94 12.41 -13.70
C GLY A 66 5.62 11.77 -12.50
N GLN A 67 5.10 12.04 -11.31
CA GLN A 67 5.72 11.59 -10.05
C GLN A 67 5.56 10.08 -9.86
N PRO A 68 6.60 9.35 -9.45
CA PRO A 68 6.49 7.93 -9.10
C PRO A 68 5.58 7.77 -7.88
N HIS A 69 4.70 6.77 -7.90
CA HIS A 69 3.66 6.60 -6.89
C HIS A 69 3.21 5.15 -6.81
N GLY A 70 2.65 4.80 -5.65
CA GLY A 70 1.90 3.55 -5.46
C GLY A 70 0.42 3.84 -5.29
N HIS A 71 -0.39 2.81 -5.47
CA HIS A 71 -1.80 2.82 -5.14
C HIS A 71 -2.06 1.78 -4.07
N LEU A 72 -2.90 2.13 -3.10
CA LEU A 72 -3.29 1.24 -2.02
C LEU A 72 -4.79 1.28 -1.80
N ALA A 73 -5.39 0.14 -1.50
CA ALA A 73 -6.81 0.04 -1.17
C ALA A 73 -7.06 -0.81 0.06
N TYR A 74 -7.95 -0.31 0.91
CA TYR A 74 -8.77 -1.14 1.78
C TYR A 74 -10.15 -1.24 1.16
N ASP A 75 -10.61 -2.46 0.88
CA ASP A 75 -11.93 -2.75 0.31
C ASP A 75 -12.38 -4.14 0.76
N SER A 76 -12.88 -4.25 1.99
CA SER A 76 -13.21 -5.55 2.62
C SER A 76 -14.50 -5.54 3.46
N GLY A 77 -15.31 -4.48 3.36
CA GLY A 77 -16.69 -4.43 3.88
C GLY A 77 -16.87 -4.12 5.37
N GLU A 78 -15.94 -4.47 6.25
CA GLU A 78 -16.03 -4.14 7.69
C GLU A 78 -15.95 -2.62 7.95
N PHE A 79 -15.14 -1.94 7.14
CA PHE A 79 -14.98 -0.50 7.15
C PHE A 79 -15.33 0.07 5.77
N LYS A 80 -15.53 1.39 5.70
CA LYS A 80 -15.68 2.10 4.43
C LYS A 80 -14.45 1.90 3.56
N THR A 81 -14.67 1.72 2.26
CA THR A 81 -13.61 1.60 1.26
C THR A 81 -12.75 2.86 1.22
N VAL A 82 -11.44 2.69 1.19
CA VAL A 82 -10.47 3.80 1.10
C VAL A 82 -9.43 3.48 0.04
N PHE A 83 -9.21 4.42 -0.87
CA PHE A 83 -8.15 4.39 -1.87
C PHE A 83 -7.14 5.50 -1.59
N LEU A 84 -5.85 5.16 -1.55
CA LEU A 84 -4.75 6.08 -1.36
C LEU A 84 -3.80 6.03 -2.56
N ARG A 85 -3.21 7.19 -2.89
CA ARG A 85 -2.15 7.34 -3.89
C ARG A 85 -0.95 8.08 -3.27
N PRO A 86 -0.16 7.42 -2.40
CA PRO A 86 1.08 8.01 -1.90
C PRO A 86 2.08 8.23 -3.04
N VAL A 87 2.79 9.35 -2.96
CA VAL A 87 3.73 9.80 -3.99
C VAL A 87 5.14 9.76 -3.42
N MET A 88 6.08 9.24 -4.21
CA MET A 88 7.50 9.26 -3.91
C MET A 88 8.10 10.63 -4.24
N ARG A 89 9.04 11.09 -3.41
CA ARG A 89 9.79 12.34 -3.65
C ARG A 89 10.77 12.19 -4.81
N SER A 90 11.25 10.97 -5.05
CA SER A 90 12.18 10.65 -6.12
C SER A 90 12.05 9.20 -6.58
N ALA A 91 12.30 8.92 -7.86
CA ALA A 91 12.35 7.56 -8.40
C ALA A 91 13.48 6.69 -7.80
N LYS A 92 14.40 7.29 -7.03
CA LYS A 92 15.49 6.60 -6.33
C LYS A 92 15.09 6.08 -4.94
N GLU A 93 13.92 6.47 -4.42
CA GLU A 93 13.47 5.96 -3.14
C GLU A 93 13.19 4.46 -3.24
N THR A 94 13.67 3.72 -2.25
CA THR A 94 13.50 2.25 -2.14
C THR A 94 12.41 1.89 -1.14
N SER A 95 11.61 2.86 -0.70
CA SER A 95 10.50 2.63 0.20
C SER A 95 9.43 3.72 0.04
N LEU A 96 8.19 3.36 0.35
CA LEU A 96 7.07 4.28 0.43
C LEU A 96 6.17 3.89 1.60
N GLU A 97 5.64 4.90 2.28
CA GLU A 97 4.75 4.72 3.44
C GLU A 97 3.37 5.32 3.18
N ALA A 98 2.33 4.65 3.68
CA ALA A 98 0.96 5.16 3.66
C ALA A 98 0.16 4.64 4.86
N HIS A 99 -0.62 5.52 5.48
CA HIS A 99 -1.37 5.20 6.69
C HIS A 99 -2.88 5.33 6.44
N PHE A 100 -3.61 4.28 6.79
CA PHE A 100 -5.06 4.23 6.71
C PHE A 100 -5.68 4.58 8.06
N VAL A 101 -6.72 5.41 8.02
CA VAL A 101 -7.67 5.60 9.11
C VAL A 101 -9.03 5.16 8.61
N LEU A 102 -9.53 4.03 9.12
CA LEU A 102 -10.72 3.37 8.62
C LEU A 102 -11.91 3.68 9.51
N GLN A 103 -12.97 4.21 8.90
CA GLN A 103 -14.26 4.42 9.55
C GLN A 103 -15.15 3.19 9.35
N PRO A 104 -15.81 2.67 10.39
CA PRO A 104 -16.80 1.60 10.22
C PRO A 104 -17.83 1.94 9.14
N ALA A 105 -18.28 0.92 8.41
CA ALA A 105 -19.23 1.06 7.29
C ALA A 105 -20.54 1.74 7.71
#